data_AF-A0A518HKQ1-F1
#
_entry.id   AF-A0A518HKQ1-F1
#
_cell.length_a   1.000
_cell.length_b   1.000
_cell.length_c   1.000
_cell.angle_alpha   90.00
_cell.angle_beta   90.00
_cell.angle_gamma   90.00
#
_symmetry.space_group_name_H-M   'P 1'
#
loop_
_entity.id
_entity.type
_entity.pdbx_description
1 polymer ?
#
loop_
_entity_poly.entity_id
_entity_poly.type
_entity_poly.pdbx_seq_one_letter_code
_entity_poly.pdbx_strand_id
1 'polypeptide(L)'
;MAYLSLTEGARRAGVHTDRVRKLVKAGIIQRYRVPGYLYPVIRESDVATIRRECPARYLPPVEVVIGVPFRDPTPQEIRERCRVIREAALQRIPDPRTTHYADTPKPPAIPSADAILRRFRERAVRHVRRRSRRQLRIAG
;
A
#
# COMPACT_ATOMS: atom_id res chain seq x y z
N MET A 1 15.44 -1.26 30.33
CA MET A 1 15.17 -0.56 29.05
C MET A 1 14.02 -1.27 28.36
N ALA A 2 12.91 -0.57 28.10
CA ALA A 2 11.74 -1.17 27.45
C ALA A 2 11.86 -1.08 25.92
N TYR A 3 11.41 -2.15 25.25
CA TYR A 3 11.40 -2.27 23.81
C TYR A 3 9.97 -2.31 23.29
N LEU A 4 9.75 -1.69 22.14
CA LEU A 4 8.45 -1.62 21.48
C LEU A 4 8.53 -2.21 20.07
N SER A 5 7.44 -2.81 19.62
CA SER A 5 7.30 -3.10 18.19
C SER A 5 7.25 -1.80 17.38
N LEU A 6 7.60 -1.86 16.09
CA LEU A 6 7.50 -0.69 15.21
C LEU A 6 6.08 -0.12 15.13
N THR A 7 5.07 -0.99 15.14
CA THR A 7 3.66 -0.59 15.08
C THR A 7 3.24 0.16 16.34
N GLU A 8 3.67 -0.33 17.51
CA GLU A 8 3.36 0.32 18.78
C GLU A 8 4.10 1.66 18.92
N GLY A 9 5.36 1.73 18.50
CA GLY A 9 6.12 2.98 18.44
C GLY A 9 5.47 4.02 17.52
N ALA A 10 4.99 3.60 16.34
CA ALA A 10 4.29 4.46 15.39
C ALA A 10 2.97 5.00 15.97
N ARG A 11 2.16 4.12 16.59
CA ARG A 11 0.90 4.48 17.24
C ARG A 11 1.12 5.52 18.34
N ARG A 12 2.06 5.28 19.27
CA ARG A 12 2.36 6.22 20.36
C ARG A 12 2.90 7.55 19.85
N ALA A 13 3.63 7.54 18.75
CA ALA A 13 4.10 8.76 18.10
C ALA A 13 3.02 9.47 17.25
N GLY A 14 1.84 8.86 17.05
CA GLY A 14 0.77 9.44 16.23
C GLY A 14 1.11 9.48 14.74
N VAL A 15 1.95 8.56 14.26
CA VAL A 15 2.41 8.53 12.86
C VAL A 15 2.14 7.18 12.19
N HIS A 16 2.06 7.18 10.87
CA HIS A 16 1.97 5.94 10.10
C HIS A 16 3.26 5.11 10.23
N THR A 17 3.14 3.79 10.28
CA THR A 17 4.27 2.85 10.43
C THR A 17 5.33 2.99 9.34
N ASP A 18 4.96 3.38 8.12
CA ASP A 18 5.92 3.64 7.05
C ASP A 18 6.85 4.81 7.33
N ARG A 19 6.40 5.83 8.08
CA ARG A 19 7.27 6.93 8.50
C ARG A 19 8.37 6.42 9.43
N VAL A 20 8.01 5.57 10.39
CA VAL A 20 8.97 4.89 11.27
C VAL A 20 9.93 4.01 10.46
N ARG A 21 9.44 3.29 9.43
CA ARG A 21 10.33 2.50 8.54
C ARG A 21 11.33 3.37 7.78
N LYS A 22 10.91 4.57 7.32
CA LYS A 22 11.80 5.54 6.66
C LYS A 22 12.87 6.06 7.61
N LEU A 23 12.53 6.36 8.87
CA LEU A 23 13.51 6.80 9.87
C LEU A 23 14.55 5.72 10.17
N VAL A 24 14.14 4.45 10.22
CA VAL A 24 15.09 3.34 10.35
C VAL A 24 15.99 3.23 9.12
N LYS A 25 15.43 3.33 7.91
CA LYS A 25 16.22 3.27 6.67
C LYS A 25 17.23 4.42 6.57
N ALA A 26 16.88 5.58 7.12
CA ALA A 26 17.74 6.75 7.22
C ALA A 26 18.77 6.66 8.37
N GLY A 27 18.72 5.63 9.21
CA GLY A 27 19.64 5.46 10.35
C GLY A 27 19.37 6.38 11.54
N ILE A 28 18.26 7.12 11.54
CA ILE A 28 17.90 8.08 12.60
C ILE A 28 17.46 7.35 13.88
N ILE A 29 16.81 6.20 13.71
CA ILE A 29 16.45 5.29 14.80
C ILE A 29 16.91 3.89 14.44
N GLN A 30 17.26 3.09 15.45
CA GLN A 30 17.83 1.76 15.22
C GLN A 30 16.86 0.66 15.63
N ARG A 31 16.93 -0.47 14.92
CA ARG A 31 16.19 -1.69 15.26
C ARG A 31 17.10 -2.66 15.98
N TYR A 32 16.56 -3.30 16.99
CA TYR A 32 17.23 -4.30 17.80
C TYR A 32 16.54 -5.65 17.65
N ARG A 33 17.33 -6.73 17.59
CA ARG A 33 16.81 -8.09 17.81
C ARG A 33 17.02 -8.41 19.28
N VAL A 34 15.91 -8.59 20.00
CA VAL A 34 15.90 -8.84 21.44
C VAL A 34 15.30 -10.23 21.67
N PRO A 35 15.93 -11.11 22.47
CA PRO A 35 15.36 -12.41 22.83
C PRO A 35 13.96 -12.25 23.42
N GLY A 36 13.02 -13.11 23.00
CA GLY A 36 11.60 -13.04 23.41
C GLY A 36 10.71 -12.23 22.47
N TYR A 37 11.27 -11.47 21.52
CA TYR A 37 10.51 -10.78 20.48
C TYR A 37 10.67 -11.48 19.12
N LEU A 38 9.54 -11.83 18.50
CA LEU A 38 9.53 -12.47 17.17
C LEU A 38 10.07 -11.56 16.06
N TYR A 39 9.92 -10.24 16.23
CA TYR A 39 10.28 -9.24 15.23
C TYR A 39 11.24 -8.20 15.80
N PRO A 40 12.02 -7.50 14.95
CA PRO A 40 12.87 -6.40 15.39
C PRO A 40 12.06 -5.30 16.09
N VAL A 41 12.60 -4.82 17.20
CA VAL A 41 11.99 -3.82 18.07
C VAL A 41 12.80 -2.53 18.07
N ILE A 42 12.18 -1.45 18.51
CA ILE A 42 12.83 -0.15 18.75
C ILE A 42 12.83 0.15 20.25
N ARG A 43 13.64 1.10 20.71
CA ARG A 43 13.62 1.51 22.11
C ARG A 43 12.41 2.40 22.35
N GLU A 44 11.85 2.33 23.56
CA GLU A 44 10.77 3.24 23.94
C GLU A 44 11.17 4.71 23.87
N SER A 45 12.45 5.03 24.14
CA SER A 45 13.02 6.37 23.99
C SER A 45 12.93 6.91 22.55
N ASP A 46 12.89 6.04 21.54
CA ASP A 46 12.86 6.43 20.13
C ASP A 46 11.52 7.06 19.75
N VAL A 47 10.46 6.91 20.56
CA VAL A 47 9.15 7.52 20.33
C VAL A 47 9.23 9.06 20.30
N ALA A 48 10.05 9.65 21.17
CA ALA A 48 10.27 11.10 21.19
C ALA A 48 10.97 11.56 19.90
N THR A 49 11.98 10.82 19.45
CA THR A 49 12.67 11.05 18.17
C THR A 49 11.70 10.93 17.00
N ILE A 50 10.84 9.90 16.98
CA ILE A 50 9.84 9.73 15.91
C ILE A 50 8.90 10.93 15.84
N ARG A 51 8.40 11.45 16.98
CA ARG A 51 7.52 12.63 17.00
C ARG A 51 8.19 13.88 16.45
N ARG A 52 9.47 14.09 16.80
CA ARG A 52 10.24 15.25 16.35
C ARG A 52 10.51 15.22 14.85
N GLU A 53 10.93 14.07 14.33
CA GLU A 53 11.36 13.91 12.93
C GLU A 53 10.18 13.71 11.98
N CYS A 54 9.04 13.27 12.51
CA CYS A 54 7.79 13.11 11.76
C CYS A 54 6.67 13.87 12.47
N PRO A 55 6.66 15.22 12.42
CA PRO A 55 5.53 15.98 12.92
C PRO A 55 4.28 15.48 12.21
N ALA A 56 3.31 15.00 12.99
CA ALA A 56 2.06 14.46 12.47
C ALA A 56 1.38 15.54 11.62
N ARG A 57 1.52 15.42 10.30
CA ARG A 57 0.93 16.34 9.33
C ARG A 57 -0.48 15.91 8.90
N TYR A 58 -1.05 14.90 9.56
CA TYR A 58 -2.36 14.38 9.22
C TYR A 58 -3.44 15.02 10.07
N LEU A 59 -4.58 15.27 9.41
CA LEU A 59 -5.80 15.84 9.96
C LEU A 59 -6.10 15.30 11.37
N PRO A 60 -6.68 16.13 12.25
CA PRO A 60 -7.21 15.66 13.53
C PRO A 60 -8.11 14.43 13.29
N PRO A 61 -8.22 13.52 14.28
CA PRO A 61 -9.17 12.42 14.19
C PRO A 61 -10.52 12.98 13.75
N VAL A 62 -10.98 12.57 12.58
CA VAL A 62 -12.32 12.93 12.11
C VAL A 62 -13.27 12.16 13.01
N GLU A 63 -13.97 12.88 13.88
CA GLU A 63 -15.11 12.32 14.61
C GLU A 63 -16.14 11.90 13.57
N VAL A 64 -16.16 10.61 13.26
CA VAL A 64 -17.21 10.05 12.42
C VAL A 64 -18.45 10.02 13.30
N VAL A 65 -19.42 10.87 13.01
CA VAL A 65 -20.71 10.86 13.70
C VAL A 65 -21.43 9.55 13.35
N ILE A 66 -21.24 8.54 14.19
CA ILE A 66 -21.94 7.25 14.08
C ILE A 66 -23.39 7.50 14.53
N GLY A 67 -24.34 7.43 13.60
CA GLY A 67 -25.76 7.66 13.89
C GLY A 67 -26.51 8.50 12.86
N VAL A 68 -25.82 9.08 11.88
CA VAL A 68 -26.50 9.69 10.72
C VAL A 68 -27.00 8.55 9.83
N PRO A 69 -28.32 8.44 9.54
CA PRO A 69 -28.80 7.45 8.58
C PRO A 69 -28.20 7.79 7.22
N PHE A 70 -27.29 6.94 6.77
CA PHE A 70 -26.76 7.00 5.41
C PHE A 70 -27.91 6.69 4.46
N ARG A 71 -28.42 7.73 3.79
CA ARG A 71 -29.41 7.59 2.71
C ARG A 71 -28.65 7.60 1.39
N ASP A 72 -28.93 6.61 0.55
CA ASP A 72 -28.39 6.62 -0.81
C ASP A 72 -28.77 7.92 -1.51
N PRO A 73 -27.81 8.60 -2.16
CA PRO A 73 -28.10 9.83 -2.88
C PRO A 73 -29.07 9.53 -4.02
N THR A 74 -30.06 10.40 -4.17
CA THR A 74 -31.01 10.32 -5.27
C THR A 74 -30.27 10.50 -6.62
N PRO A 75 -30.82 9.99 -7.73
CA PRO A 75 -30.24 10.20 -9.05
C PRO A 75 -30.00 11.69 -9.41
N GLN A 76 -30.82 12.59 -8.88
CA GLN A 76 -30.68 14.04 -9.07
C GLN A 76 -29.47 14.59 -8.31
N GLU A 77 -29.27 14.19 -7.06
CA GLU A 77 -28.10 14.56 -6.26
C GLU A 77 -26.80 14.01 -6.83
N ILE A 78 -26.83 12.80 -7.40
CA ILE A 78 -25.67 12.23 -8.12
C ILE A 78 -25.32 13.08 -9.33
N ARG A 79 -26.31 13.47 -10.14
CA ARG A 79 -26.10 14.33 -11.33
C ARG A 79 -25.51 15.68 -10.94
N GLU A 80 -26.03 16.29 -9.87
CA GLU A 80 -25.55 17.56 -9.36
C GLU A 80 -24.10 17.47 -8.89
N ARG A 81 -23.76 16.43 -8.12
CA ARG A 81 -22.37 16.17 -7.70
C ARG A 81 -21.44 15.97 -8.90
N CYS A 82 -21.87 15.22 -9.91
CA CYS A 82 -21.10 15.02 -11.14
C CYS A 82 -20.88 16.33 -11.91
N ARG A 83 -21.89 17.21 -11.96
CA ARG A 83 -21.77 18.54 -12.59
C ARG A 83 -20.68 19.37 -11.90
N VAL A 84 -20.76 19.49 -10.58
CA VAL A 84 -19.79 20.27 -9.77
C VAL A 84 -18.37 19.74 -9.93
N ILE A 85 -18.18 18.41 -9.90
CA ILE A 85 -16.86 17.79 -10.10
C ILE A 85 -16.31 18.10 -11.50
N ARG A 86 -17.17 18.07 -12.52
CA ARG A 86 -16.79 18.34 -13.91
C ARG A 86 -16.40 19.81 -14.11
N GLU A 87 -17.17 20.73 -13.56
CA GLU A 87 -16.87 22.17 -13.60
C GLU A 87 -15.57 22.51 -12.85
N ALA A 88 -15.36 21.93 -11.67
CA ALA A 88 -14.13 22.08 -10.92
C ALA A 88 -12.90 21.48 -11.66
N ALA A 89 -13.10 20.40 -12.42
CA ALA A 89 -12.05 19.82 -13.25
C ALA A 89 -11.66 20.71 -14.44
N LEU A 90 -12.63 21.45 -15.01
CA LEU A 90 -12.39 22.39 -16.11
C LEU A 90 -11.66 23.65 -15.64
N GLN A 91 -11.86 24.06 -14.39
CA GLN A 91 -11.17 25.21 -13.78
C GLN A 91 -9.76 24.88 -13.27
N ARG A 92 -9.38 23.60 -13.28
CA ARG A 92 -8.07 23.17 -12.80
C ARG A 92 -7.02 23.45 -13.88
N ILE A 93 -6.23 24.50 -13.69
CA ILE A 93 -4.99 24.72 -14.45
C ILE A 93 -4.12 23.47 -14.23
N PRO A 94 -3.71 22.74 -15.28
CA PRO A 94 -2.85 21.58 -15.11
C PRO A 94 -1.51 22.05 -14.54
N ASP A 95 -1.19 21.63 -13.32
CA ASP A 95 0.11 21.88 -12.72
C ASP A 95 1.16 21.07 -13.52
N PRO A 96 2.18 21.71 -14.11
CA PRO A 96 3.21 21.06 -14.92
C PRO A 96 4.08 20.07 -14.12
N ARG A 97 3.89 19.93 -12.80
CA ARG A 97 4.53 18.91 -11.96
C ARG A 97 3.71 17.63 -11.79
N THR A 98 2.44 17.63 -12.23
CA THR A 98 1.55 16.44 -12.18
C THR A 98 1.52 15.64 -13.49
N THR A 99 2.20 16.11 -14.53
CA THR A 99 2.30 15.45 -15.86
C THR A 99 3.20 14.21 -15.89
N HIS A 100 3.70 13.71 -14.75
CA HIS A 100 4.55 12.52 -14.73
C HIS A 100 3.82 11.18 -14.97
N TYR A 101 2.48 11.18 -15.08
CA TYR A 101 1.71 9.97 -15.44
C TYR A 101 1.22 9.94 -16.88
N ALA A 102 1.43 11.00 -17.67
CA ALA A 102 1.04 11.00 -19.09
C ALA A 102 1.96 10.11 -19.95
N ASP A 103 3.22 9.91 -19.50
CA ASP A 103 4.25 9.16 -20.23
C ASP A 103 4.43 7.72 -19.75
N THR A 104 3.54 7.20 -18.88
CA THR A 104 3.57 5.76 -18.63
C THR A 104 3.15 5.03 -19.91
N PRO A 105 4.00 4.16 -20.49
CA PRO A 105 3.60 3.38 -21.64
C PRO A 105 2.33 2.63 -21.28
N LYS A 106 1.27 2.84 -22.07
CA LYS A 106 0.00 2.14 -21.92
C LYS A 106 0.32 0.66 -21.71
N PRO A 107 -0.16 0.02 -20.62
CA PRO A 107 0.12 -1.37 -20.38
C PRO A 107 -0.28 -2.16 -21.64
N PRO A 108 0.52 -3.15 -22.07
CA PRO A 108 0.22 -3.91 -23.26
C PRO A 108 -1.21 -4.43 -23.15
N ALA A 109 -1.98 -4.29 -24.22
CA ALA A 109 -3.37 -4.73 -24.26
C ALA A 109 -3.48 -6.14 -23.68
N ILE A 110 -4.47 -6.35 -22.81
CA ILE A 110 -4.73 -7.67 -22.23
C ILE A 110 -4.83 -8.66 -23.41
N PRO A 111 -4.02 -9.73 -23.41
CA PRO A 111 -4.06 -10.72 -24.49
C PRO A 111 -5.47 -11.31 -24.59
N SER A 112 -5.88 -11.71 -25.81
CA SER A 112 -7.18 -12.35 -26.00
C SER A 112 -7.36 -13.57 -25.09
N ALA A 113 -8.61 -13.91 -24.77
CA ALA A 113 -8.93 -15.06 -23.94
C ALA A 113 -8.25 -16.35 -24.45
N ASP A 114 -8.21 -16.55 -25.77
CA ASP A 114 -7.54 -17.68 -26.40
C ASP A 114 -6.03 -17.69 -26.18
N ALA A 115 -5.38 -16.52 -26.25
CA ALA A 115 -3.96 -16.39 -25.99
C ALA A 115 -3.62 -16.70 -24.53
N ILE A 116 -4.50 -16.33 -23.60
CA ILE A 116 -4.37 -16.65 -22.17
C ILE A 116 -4.53 -18.16 -21.97
N LEU A 117 -5.60 -18.76 -22.49
CA LEU A 117 -5.88 -20.19 -22.35
C LEU A 117 -4.79 -21.07 -22.98
N ARG A 118 -4.25 -20.68 -24.14
CA ARG A 118 -3.10 -21.35 -24.77
C ARG A 118 -1.87 -21.36 -23.86
N ARG A 119 -1.54 -20.22 -23.24
CA ARG A 119 -0.41 -20.14 -22.29
C ARG A 119 -0.60 -21.03 -21.06
N PHE A 120 -1.81 -21.13 -20.54
CA PHE A 120 -2.13 -22.05 -19.44
C PHE A 120 -1.92 -23.51 -19.86
N ARG A 121 -2.42 -23.92 -21.03
CA ARG A 121 -2.24 -25.28 -21.57
C ARG A 121 -0.76 -25.62 -21.76
N GLU A 122 0.02 -24.74 -22.37
CA GLU A 122 1.46 -24.93 -22.55
C GLU A 122 2.23 -25.05 -21.23
N ARG A 123 1.82 -24.29 -20.21
CA ARG A 123 2.44 -24.32 -18.89
C ARG A 123 2.12 -25.62 -18.16
N ALA A 124 0.88 -26.11 -18.27
CA ALA A 124 0.47 -27.40 -17.75
C ALA A 124 1.26 -28.55 -18.38
N VAL A 125 1.40 -28.58 -19.72
CA VAL A 125 2.19 -29.60 -20.44
C VAL A 125 3.66 -29.58 -20.00
N ARG A 126 4.26 -28.39 -19.89
CA ARG A 126 5.65 -28.26 -19.40
C ARG A 126 5.81 -28.74 -17.96
N HIS A 127 4.83 -28.47 -17.10
CA HIS A 127 4.84 -28.91 -15.71
C HIS A 127 4.78 -30.45 -15.61
N VAL A 128 3.88 -31.10 -16.36
CA VAL A 128 3.77 -32.56 -16.42
C VAL A 128 5.08 -33.18 -16.91
N ARG A 129 5.63 -32.70 -18.04
CA ARG A 129 6.91 -33.21 -18.58
C ARG A 129 8.06 -33.11 -17.58
N ARG A 130 8.15 -32.01 -16.82
CA ARG A 130 9.16 -31.84 -15.77
C ARG A 130 8.96 -32.80 -14.61
N ARG A 131 7.71 -33.03 -14.20
CA ARG A 131 7.36 -33.96 -13.11
C ARG A 131 7.71 -35.41 -13.48
N SER A 132 7.35 -35.84 -14.69
CA SER A 132 7.68 -37.19 -15.20
C SER A 132 9.19 -37.40 -15.31
N ARG A 133 9.94 -36.41 -15.81
CA ARG A 133 11.42 -36.48 -15.84
C ARG A 133 12.06 -36.53 -14.45
N ARG A 134 11.47 -35.87 -13.45
CA ARG A 134 11.95 -35.98 -12.05
C ARG A 134 11.65 -37.35 -11.45
N GLN A 135 10.47 -37.91 -11.70
CA GLN A 135 10.12 -39.25 -11.21
C GLN A 135 11.01 -40.34 -11.81
N LEU A 136 11.34 -40.26 -13.11
CA LEU A 136 12.25 -41.21 -13.76
C LEU A 136 13.70 -41.11 -13.26
N ARG A 137 14.14 -39.97 -12.71
CA ARG A 137 15.49 -39.80 -12.11
C ARG A 137 15.57 -40.22 -10.64
N ILE A 138 14.44 -40.50 -10.00
CA ILE A 138 14.38 -40.97 -8.60
C ILE A 138 14.24 -42.50 -8.56
N ALA A 139 13.77 -43.12 -9.66
CA ALA A 139 13.50 -44.54 -9.76
C ALA A 139 14.62 -45.36 -10.45
N GLY A 140 15.79 -44.76 -10.70
CA GLY A 140 17.00 -45.42 -11.19
C GLY A 140 18.21 -44.86 -10.45
#